data_AF-A0A6V6YMF8-F1
#
_entry.id   AF-A0A6V6YMF8-F1
#
_cell.length_a   1.000
_cell.length_b   1.000
_cell.length_c   1.000
_cell.angle_alpha   90.00
_cell.angle_beta   90.00
_cell.angle_gamma   90.00
#
_symmetry.space_group_name_H-M   'P 1'
#
loop_
_entity.id
_entity.type
_entity.pdbx_description
1 polymer ?
#
loop_
_entity_poly.entity_id
_entity_poly.type
_entity_poly.pdbx_seq_one_letter_code
_entity_poly.pdbx_strand_id
1 'polypeptide(L)'
;MLVEKCLFATKNMKWSRTHYKKRTVSHSIKAKANLKSLMSRIKLIIMQPIPVKVKNVNVYPYVDWHGGGVGPVILPVIEGATGTYAVGTLLMFVFYNLNLDLQSQNPKLGIHQRYVATGETEDGTPFTTPWMYCTNDSSQPEFGRTITINKEDSEPINTGGLSDYITLGPLTDITVSQLFPPPAIGEILLINNGSGNVIATRTGTPHEMGIEVTNGNRFGTLKAGMKNIMITAKNKEGKTFTMGNLTCVSPSEPALFLQEFRF
;
A
#
# COMPACT_ATOMS: atom_id res chain seq x y z
N MET A 1 -39.87 12.15 -14.36
CA MET A 1 -39.25 13.41 -14.86
C MET A 1 -39.64 14.48 -13.85
N LEU A 2 -38.79 14.75 -12.84
CA LEU A 2 -37.96 15.99 -12.71
C LEU A 2 -38.89 17.23 -12.56
N VAL A 3 -38.84 18.13 -11.56
CA VAL A 3 -37.82 18.67 -10.63
C VAL A 3 -38.61 19.44 -9.53
N GLU A 4 -38.42 19.25 -8.22
CA GLU A 4 -37.53 19.99 -7.28
C GLU A 4 -37.57 21.55 -7.25
N LYS A 5 -37.65 22.10 -6.01
CA LYS A 5 -37.13 23.39 -5.44
C LYS A 5 -38.16 24.05 -4.50
N CYS A 6 -37.94 24.04 -3.17
CA CYS A 6 -37.19 25.02 -2.34
C CYS A 6 -37.91 26.38 -2.20
N LEU A 7 -37.99 27.11 -1.08
CA LEU A 7 -37.72 26.96 0.37
C LEU A 7 -38.10 28.32 1.03
N PHE A 8 -38.22 28.37 2.37
CA PHE A 8 -38.19 29.55 3.28
C PHE A 8 -39.40 30.51 3.42
N ALA A 9 -39.94 30.67 4.64
CA ALA A 9 -39.49 31.70 5.61
C ALA A 9 -40.45 31.85 6.84
N THR A 10 -39.84 32.09 8.00
CA THR A 10 -40.35 32.21 9.38
C THR A 10 -41.08 33.52 9.74
N LYS A 11 -41.99 33.52 10.74
CA LYS A 11 -42.15 34.63 11.71
C LYS A 11 -42.97 34.29 12.99
N ASN A 12 -42.28 34.42 14.14
CA ASN A 12 -42.64 34.97 15.46
C ASN A 12 -44.09 34.93 16.03
N MET A 13 -44.23 34.41 17.26
CA MET A 13 -45.10 35.03 18.28
C MET A 13 -44.66 34.66 19.72
N LYS A 14 -44.38 35.69 20.54
CA LYS A 14 -44.14 35.62 21.99
C LYS A 14 -45.47 35.49 22.74
N TRP A 15 -45.51 34.77 23.88
CA TRP A 15 -46.33 35.18 25.04
C TRP A 15 -45.77 34.66 26.37
N SER A 16 -46.16 35.35 27.44
CA SER A 16 -45.54 35.47 28.76
C SER A 16 -46.01 34.42 29.79
N ARG A 17 -45.22 34.30 30.86
CA ARG A 17 -45.26 33.43 32.05
C ARG A 17 -46.59 33.45 32.84
N THR A 18 -46.95 32.32 33.46
CA THR A 18 -47.14 32.23 34.94
C THR A 18 -47.30 30.78 35.49
N HIS A 19 -46.58 30.52 36.59
CA HIS A 19 -46.76 29.55 37.69
C HIS A 19 -47.00 28.04 37.45
N TYR A 20 -46.01 27.20 37.82
CA TYR A 20 -46.22 26.09 38.77
C TYR A 20 -44.92 25.70 39.51
N LYS A 21 -45.10 25.13 40.70
CA LYS A 21 -44.27 25.25 41.91
C LYS A 21 -43.47 23.96 42.17
N LYS A 22 -42.22 24.13 42.64
CA LYS A 22 -41.38 23.26 43.49
C LYS A 22 -41.87 21.80 43.74
N ARG A 23 -41.19 20.78 43.16
CA ARG A 23 -41.01 19.45 43.80
C ARG A 23 -40.03 18.49 43.09
N THR A 24 -38.80 18.89 42.72
CA THR A 24 -37.87 17.93 42.09
C THR A 24 -36.39 18.33 42.20
N VAL A 25 -35.83 18.42 43.42
CA VAL A 25 -34.38 18.69 43.55
C VAL A 25 -33.65 17.72 44.51
N SER A 26 -34.33 17.01 45.41
CA SER A 26 -33.63 16.18 46.41
C SER A 26 -33.20 14.78 45.91
N HIS A 27 -33.95 14.14 45.00
CA HIS A 27 -33.60 12.78 44.52
C HIS A 27 -32.57 12.75 43.37
N SER A 28 -32.44 13.84 42.60
CA SER A 28 -31.52 13.93 41.46
C SER A 28 -30.05 14.07 41.89
N ILE A 29 -29.80 14.72 43.04
CA ILE A 29 -28.44 14.98 43.52
C ILE A 29 -27.81 13.71 44.12
N LYS A 30 -28.57 12.90 44.87
CA LYS A 30 -28.06 11.61 45.40
C LYS A 30 -27.80 10.58 44.30
N ALA A 31 -28.62 10.53 43.25
CA ALA A 31 -28.40 9.64 42.10
C ALA A 31 -27.15 10.07 41.28
N LYS A 32 -26.94 11.38 41.07
CA LYS A 32 -25.73 11.90 40.39
C LYS A 32 -24.44 11.69 41.21
N ALA A 33 -24.51 11.82 42.54
CA ALA A 33 -23.36 11.57 43.41
C ALA A 33 -22.92 10.11 43.40
N ASN A 34 -23.88 9.16 43.39
CA ASN A 34 -23.57 7.73 43.26
C ASN A 34 -23.05 7.37 41.87
N LEU A 35 -23.54 7.98 40.78
CA LEU A 35 -23.01 7.72 39.45
C LEU A 35 -21.58 8.26 39.27
N LYS A 36 -21.25 9.43 39.83
CA LYS A 36 -19.87 9.96 39.85
C LYS A 36 -18.94 9.11 40.72
N SER A 37 -19.40 8.62 41.86
CA SER A 37 -18.62 7.74 42.74
C SER A 37 -18.41 6.34 42.12
N LEU A 38 -19.41 5.82 41.42
CA LEU A 38 -19.32 4.56 40.67
C LEU A 38 -18.42 4.70 39.43
N MET A 39 -18.50 5.83 38.71
CA MET A 39 -17.59 6.20 37.61
C MET A 39 -16.16 6.49 38.10
N SER A 40 -15.97 6.90 39.36
CA SER A 40 -14.64 7.04 39.97
C SER A 40 -14.05 5.71 40.42
N ARG A 41 -14.86 4.67 40.64
CA ARG A 41 -14.43 3.33 41.06
C ARG A 41 -14.26 2.37 39.89
N ILE A 42 -14.92 2.61 38.76
CA ILE A 42 -14.57 2.01 37.46
C ILE A 42 -13.60 2.96 36.79
N LYS A 43 -12.35 2.98 37.27
CA LYS A 43 -11.24 3.43 36.45
C LYS A 43 -11.06 2.37 35.37
N LEU A 44 -11.95 2.39 34.36
CA LEU A 44 -11.66 1.81 33.07
C LEU A 44 -10.36 2.48 32.68
N ILE A 45 -9.25 1.75 32.74
CA ILE A 45 -7.98 2.26 32.27
C ILE A 45 -8.18 2.39 30.76
N ILE A 46 -8.69 3.55 30.35
CA ILE A 46 -8.55 4.04 28.99
C ILE A 46 -7.06 4.31 28.90
N MET A 47 -6.29 3.29 28.54
CA MET A 47 -4.89 3.45 28.23
C MET A 47 -4.87 4.18 26.89
N GLN A 48 -4.90 5.51 26.95
CA GLN A 48 -4.62 6.31 25.76
C GLN A 48 -3.26 5.85 25.24
N PRO A 49 -3.16 5.49 23.95
CA PRO A 49 -1.89 5.04 23.39
C PRO A 49 -0.85 6.13 23.63
N ILE A 50 0.17 5.83 24.43
CA ILE A 50 1.27 6.77 24.70
C ILE A 50 2.19 6.69 23.48
N PRO A 51 2.32 7.76 22.68
CA PRO A 51 3.21 7.75 21.52
C PRO A 51 4.65 7.67 22.00
N VAL A 52 5.37 6.65 21.55
CA VAL A 52 6.79 6.46 21.81
C VAL A 52 7.58 6.93 20.59
N LYS A 53 8.62 7.72 20.80
CA LYS A 53 9.49 8.15 19.71
C LYS A 53 10.28 6.97 19.16
N VAL A 54 10.39 6.92 17.83
CA VAL A 54 11.08 5.85 17.10
C VAL A 54 12.05 6.43 16.08
N LYS A 55 13.12 5.68 15.78
CA LYS A 55 14.20 6.01 14.86
C LYS A 55 14.58 4.79 14.01
N ASN A 56 15.32 5.03 12.92
CA ASN A 56 15.77 3.99 11.99
C ASN A 56 14.60 3.13 11.47
N VAL A 57 13.43 3.75 11.26
CA VAL A 57 12.23 3.03 10.86
C VAL A 57 12.28 2.76 9.36
N ASN A 58 12.22 1.47 9.03
CA ASN A 58 12.06 0.98 7.67
C ASN A 58 10.64 0.45 7.48
N VAL A 59 9.98 0.84 6.39
CA VAL A 59 8.62 0.40 6.05
C VAL A 59 8.65 -0.47 4.81
N TYR A 60 8.00 -1.62 4.88
CA TYR A 60 7.94 -2.64 3.84
C TYR A 60 6.48 -2.86 3.43
N PRO A 61 6.18 -2.99 2.13
CA PRO A 61 4.85 -3.44 1.71
C PRO A 61 4.59 -4.85 2.24
N TYR A 62 3.39 -5.06 2.76
CA TYR A 62 2.97 -6.34 3.32
C TYR A 62 2.17 -7.14 2.28
N VAL A 63 2.54 -8.41 2.09
CA VAL A 63 1.87 -9.34 1.18
C VAL A 63 1.57 -10.62 1.95
N ASP A 64 0.32 -11.08 1.92
CA ASP A 64 -0.06 -12.35 2.53
C ASP A 64 0.53 -13.50 1.71
N TRP A 65 1.54 -14.18 2.27
CA TRP A 65 2.23 -15.28 1.62
C TRP A 65 1.66 -16.62 2.06
N HIS A 66 0.97 -17.32 1.16
CA HIS A 66 0.37 -18.64 1.44
C HIS A 66 1.38 -19.80 1.41
N GLY A 67 2.67 -19.56 1.12
CA GLY A 67 3.63 -20.59 0.74
C GLY A 67 4.59 -21.10 1.84
N GLY A 68 4.44 -20.71 3.10
CA GLY A 68 5.17 -21.32 4.25
C GLY A 68 6.71 -21.33 4.22
N GLY A 69 7.35 -20.57 3.33
CA GLY A 69 8.81 -20.49 3.14
C GLY A 69 9.36 -19.07 3.27
N VAL A 70 10.68 -18.91 3.10
CA VAL A 70 11.39 -17.62 3.11
C VAL A 70 10.70 -16.67 2.13
N GLY A 71 10.01 -15.66 2.66
CA GLY A 71 9.27 -14.68 1.88
C GLY A 71 10.19 -13.91 0.91
N PRO A 72 9.65 -13.27 -0.13
CA PRO A 72 10.44 -12.50 -1.08
C PRO A 72 11.28 -11.43 -0.35
N VAL A 73 12.43 -11.08 -0.92
CA VAL A 73 13.22 -9.93 -0.47
C VAL A 73 12.42 -8.67 -0.84
N ILE A 74 11.61 -8.21 0.10
CA ILE A 74 10.83 -6.99 -0.06
C ILE A 74 11.76 -5.82 0.29
N LEU A 75 12.05 -4.98 -0.70
CA LEU A 75 12.77 -3.74 -0.46
C LEU A 75 11.88 -2.77 0.33
N PRO A 76 12.45 -2.03 1.30
CA PRO A 76 11.70 -1.03 2.03
C PRO A 76 11.28 0.11 1.09
N VAL A 77 10.06 0.60 1.25
CA VAL A 77 9.53 1.79 0.58
C VAL A 77 9.91 3.08 1.31
N ILE A 78 10.27 2.96 2.59
CA ILE A 78 10.80 4.02 3.45
C ILE A 78 12.00 3.44 4.18
N GLU A 79 13.14 4.16 4.17
CA GLU A 79 14.35 3.78 4.89
C GLU A 79 14.75 4.85 5.89
N GLY A 80 15.13 4.44 7.10
CA GLY A 80 15.78 5.30 8.09
C GLY A 80 14.89 6.43 8.64
N ALA A 81 13.57 6.31 8.59
CA ALA A 81 12.66 7.35 9.07
C ALA A 81 12.67 7.48 10.61
N THR A 82 12.25 8.64 11.08
CA THR A 82 11.96 8.89 12.50
C THR A 82 10.48 9.20 12.68
N GLY A 83 9.96 9.06 13.89
CA GLY A 83 8.54 9.29 14.10
C GLY A 83 8.04 8.92 15.49
N THR A 84 6.75 8.60 15.55
CA THR A 84 6.10 8.11 16.77
C THR A 84 5.33 6.83 16.47
N TYR A 85 5.47 5.85 17.35
CA TYR A 85 4.71 4.61 17.33
C TYR A 85 3.89 4.50 18.61
N ALA A 86 2.61 4.18 18.47
CA ALA A 86 1.69 4.12 19.59
C ALA A 86 0.84 2.86 19.51
N VAL A 87 0.80 2.12 20.62
CA VAL A 87 -0.07 0.95 20.79
C VAL A 87 -1.05 1.23 21.91
N GLY A 88 -2.33 1.09 21.62
CA GLY A 88 -3.42 1.30 22.55
C GLY A 88 -4.29 0.06 22.64
N THR A 89 -4.99 -0.10 23.75
CA THR A 89 -5.99 -1.17 23.89
C THR A 89 -7.25 -0.59 24.53
N LEU A 90 -8.39 -0.87 23.91
CA LEU A 90 -9.71 -0.54 24.45
C LEU A 90 -10.61 -1.76 24.33
N LEU A 91 -11.01 -2.32 25.48
CA LEU A 91 -11.83 -3.54 25.54
C LEU A 91 -11.19 -4.69 24.73
N MET A 92 -11.83 -5.10 23.64
CA MET A 92 -11.35 -6.16 22.74
C MET A 92 -10.58 -5.61 21.53
N PHE A 93 -10.33 -4.32 21.46
CA PHE A 93 -9.67 -3.68 20.32
C PHE A 93 -8.25 -3.26 20.69
N VAL A 94 -7.28 -3.65 19.85
CA VAL A 94 -5.90 -3.16 19.91
C VAL A 94 -5.68 -2.22 18.75
N PHE A 95 -5.20 -1.01 19.02
CA PHE A 95 -4.94 0.02 18.03
C PHE A 95 -3.44 0.20 17.87
N TYR A 96 -2.98 0.19 16.63
CA TYR A 96 -1.61 0.46 16.24
C TYR A 96 -1.60 1.70 15.38
N ASN A 97 -0.76 2.68 15.72
CA ASN A 97 -0.55 3.88 14.93
C ASN A 97 0.95 4.14 14.79
N LEU A 98 1.40 4.43 13.57
CA LEU A 98 2.76 4.83 13.27
C LEU A 98 2.71 6.11 12.43
N ASN A 99 3.30 7.18 12.94
CA ASN A 99 3.40 8.45 12.25
C ASN A 99 4.88 8.73 12.02
N LEU A 100 5.28 8.94 10.77
CA LEU A 100 6.68 9.17 10.41
C LEU A 100 6.90 10.61 9.95
N ASP A 101 8.11 11.10 10.13
CA ASP A 101 8.60 12.37 9.63
C ASP A 101 9.71 12.10 8.61
N LEU A 102 9.44 12.38 7.34
CA LEU A 102 10.37 12.11 6.26
C LEU A 102 11.17 13.37 5.93
N GLN A 103 12.49 13.30 6.07
CA GLN A 103 13.36 14.44 5.74
C GLN A 103 13.60 14.61 4.24
N SER A 104 13.36 13.58 3.41
CA SER A 104 13.46 13.71 1.95
C SER A 104 12.61 12.66 1.21
N GLN A 105 11.92 13.14 0.16
CA GLN A 105 11.01 12.45 -0.78
C GLN A 105 9.71 11.89 -0.18
N ASN A 106 8.61 12.13 -0.91
CA ASN A 106 7.36 11.41 -0.71
C ASN A 106 7.53 9.99 -1.29
N PRO A 107 7.60 8.94 -0.45
CA PRO A 107 7.56 7.57 -0.94
C PRO A 107 6.26 7.36 -1.72
N LYS A 108 6.31 6.52 -2.76
CA LYS A 108 5.10 6.06 -3.46
C LYS A 108 4.35 5.09 -2.54
N LEU A 109 3.63 5.62 -1.57
CA LEU A 109 2.72 4.87 -0.72
C LEU A 109 1.35 4.84 -1.39
N GLY A 110 0.68 3.69 -1.33
CA GLY A 110 -0.72 3.61 -1.69
C GLY A 110 -1.57 3.81 -0.45
N ILE A 111 -2.48 4.78 -0.48
CA ILE A 111 -3.49 4.92 0.58
C ILE A 111 -4.30 3.62 0.65
N HIS A 112 -4.58 3.14 1.87
CA HIS A 112 -5.24 1.87 2.16
C HIS A 112 -4.48 0.60 1.75
N GLN A 113 -3.21 0.71 1.36
CA GLN A 113 -2.31 -0.44 1.20
C GLN A 113 -1.75 -0.90 2.55
N ARG A 114 -1.37 -2.18 2.65
CA ARG A 114 -0.83 -2.79 3.87
C ARG A 114 0.69 -2.70 3.90
N TYR A 115 1.24 -2.35 5.05
CA TYR A 115 2.67 -2.20 5.29
C TYR A 115 3.06 -2.75 6.65
N VAL A 116 4.29 -3.26 6.79
CA VAL A 116 4.93 -3.60 8.06
C VAL A 116 6.12 -2.67 8.25
N ALA A 117 6.34 -2.22 9.49
CA ALA A 117 7.51 -1.43 9.83
C ALA A 117 8.39 -2.15 10.83
N THR A 118 9.70 -1.97 10.68
CA THR A 118 10.71 -2.37 11.66
C THR A 118 11.53 -1.14 12.01
N GLY A 119 11.98 -1.03 13.25
CA GLY A 119 12.87 0.06 13.65
C GLY A 119 13.27 -0.07 15.09
N GLU A 120 13.69 1.04 15.69
CA GLU A 120 14.12 1.10 17.08
C GLU A 120 13.39 2.23 17.80
N THR A 121 13.10 2.04 19.09
CA THR A 121 12.71 3.15 19.97
C THR A 121 13.87 4.14 20.15
N GLU A 122 13.60 5.33 20.68
CA GLU A 122 14.65 6.29 21.02
C GLU A 122 15.74 5.67 21.91
N ASP A 123 15.32 4.80 22.85
CA ASP A 123 16.17 4.02 23.76
C ASP A 123 16.93 2.85 23.08
N GLY A 124 16.72 2.62 21.79
CA GLY A 124 17.40 1.57 21.02
C GLY A 124 16.76 0.18 21.13
N THR A 125 15.53 0.06 21.66
CA THR A 125 14.83 -1.23 21.68
C THR A 125 14.25 -1.51 20.29
N PRO A 126 14.59 -2.64 19.64
CA PRO A 126 14.04 -2.97 18.33
C PRO A 126 12.54 -3.28 18.45
N PHE A 127 11.76 -2.87 17.47
CA PHE A 127 10.35 -3.21 17.37
C PHE A 127 9.98 -3.64 15.94
N THR A 128 8.89 -4.40 15.85
CA THR A 128 8.26 -4.76 14.58
C THR A 128 6.76 -4.58 14.75
N THR A 129 6.14 -3.90 13.80
CA THR A 129 4.70 -3.67 13.84
C THR A 129 3.96 -4.88 13.24
N PRO A 130 2.69 -5.12 13.61
CA PRO A 130 1.82 -5.87 12.72
C PRO A 130 1.69 -5.13 11.37
N TRP A 131 1.11 -5.78 10.36
CA TRP A 131 0.74 -5.04 9.15
C TRP A 131 -0.25 -3.93 9.51
N MET A 132 -0.15 -2.77 8.86
CA MET A 132 -0.98 -1.58 9.08
C MET A 132 -1.35 -0.96 7.74
N TYR A 133 -2.49 -0.26 7.67
CA TYR A 133 -2.90 0.47 6.48
C TYR A 133 -2.21 1.84 6.43
N CYS A 134 -1.71 2.26 5.27
CA CYS A 134 -1.35 3.66 5.05
C CYS A 134 -2.62 4.52 5.03
N THR A 135 -2.74 5.46 5.97
CA THR A 135 -3.87 6.38 6.09
C THR A 135 -3.56 7.76 5.49
N ASN A 136 -2.28 8.11 5.36
CA ASN A 136 -1.81 9.36 4.78
C ASN A 136 -0.46 9.11 4.07
N ASP A 137 -0.34 9.52 2.81
CA ASP A 137 0.84 9.33 1.95
C ASP A 137 1.66 10.63 1.73
N SER A 138 1.38 11.66 2.54
CA SER A 138 2.11 12.94 2.50
C SER A 138 3.56 12.82 3.01
N SER A 139 4.24 13.96 3.13
CA SER A 139 5.59 14.04 3.72
C SER A 139 5.66 13.58 5.17
N GLN A 140 4.52 13.45 5.83
CA GLN A 140 4.37 12.85 7.15
C GLN A 140 3.41 11.67 7.05
N PRO A 141 3.88 10.51 6.57
CA PRO A 141 2.98 9.40 6.33
C PRO A 141 2.51 8.80 7.65
N GLU A 142 1.24 8.41 7.65
CA GLU A 142 0.55 7.84 8.80
C GLU A 142 0.08 6.43 8.46
N PHE A 143 0.20 5.54 9.42
CA PHE A 143 -0.22 4.15 9.30
C PHE A 143 -1.06 3.76 10.50
N GLY A 144 -2.13 3.01 10.27
CA GLY A 144 -3.08 2.62 11.29
C GLY A 144 -3.62 1.20 11.12
N ARG A 145 -3.84 0.50 12.23
CA ARG A 145 -4.64 -0.73 12.27
C ARG A 145 -5.38 -0.88 13.59
N THR A 146 -6.59 -1.43 13.50
CA THR A 146 -7.33 -1.93 14.66
C THR A 146 -7.49 -3.43 14.55
N ILE A 147 -7.09 -4.18 15.58
CA ILE A 147 -7.27 -5.63 15.68
C ILE A 147 -8.36 -5.91 16.71
N THR A 148 -9.31 -6.78 16.37
CA THR A 148 -10.29 -7.28 17.34
C THR A 148 -9.80 -8.62 17.88
N ILE A 149 -9.58 -8.70 19.19
CA ILE A 149 -9.17 -9.92 19.88
C ILE A 149 -10.23 -11.01 19.65
N ASN A 150 -9.81 -12.24 19.35
CA ASN A 150 -10.66 -13.41 19.08
C ASN A 150 -11.49 -13.37 17.78
N LYS A 151 -11.13 -12.51 16.81
CA LYS A 151 -11.69 -12.55 15.46
C LYS A 151 -10.59 -12.90 14.46
N GLU A 152 -10.83 -13.86 13.57
CA GLU A 152 -9.92 -14.12 12.46
C GLU A 152 -9.84 -12.90 11.54
N ASP A 153 -8.63 -12.52 11.15
CA ASP A 153 -8.37 -11.46 10.18
C ASP A 153 -8.88 -11.91 8.80
N SER A 154 -10.12 -11.57 8.47
CA SER A 154 -10.79 -11.97 7.22
C SER A 154 -10.92 -10.80 6.24
N GLU A 155 -9.94 -9.89 6.18
CA GLU A 155 -10.03 -8.72 5.31
C GLU A 155 -9.41 -8.98 3.93
N PRO A 156 -10.15 -8.77 2.83
CA PRO A 156 -9.64 -8.94 1.48
C PRO A 156 -8.50 -7.95 1.21
N ILE A 157 -7.43 -8.46 0.59
CA ILE A 157 -6.24 -7.70 0.24
C ILE A 157 -6.61 -6.72 -0.87
N ASN A 158 -6.56 -5.41 -0.60
CA ASN A 158 -6.50 -4.41 -1.66
C ASN A 158 -5.02 -4.25 -2.03
N THR A 159 -4.51 -4.96 -3.05
CA THR A 159 -3.17 -4.75 -3.63
C THR A 159 -3.11 -3.56 -4.61
N GLY A 160 -4.16 -2.74 -4.67
CA GLY A 160 -4.30 -1.61 -5.59
C GLY A 160 -3.21 -0.54 -5.44
N GLY A 161 -2.11 -0.70 -6.19
CA GLY A 161 -1.12 0.35 -6.43
C GLY A 161 0.31 -0.12 -6.64
N LEU A 162 0.64 -1.36 -6.28
CA LEU A 162 1.99 -1.91 -6.42
C LEU A 162 2.07 -2.79 -7.67
N SER A 163 2.85 -2.36 -8.68
CA SER A 163 3.08 -3.14 -9.92
C SER A 163 3.55 -4.57 -9.61
N ASP A 164 3.15 -5.59 -10.37
CA ASP A 164 3.58 -6.98 -10.11
C ASP A 164 5.12 -7.19 -10.26
N TYR A 165 5.84 -6.16 -10.73
CA TYR A 165 7.26 -6.22 -11.06
C TYR A 165 8.09 -5.14 -10.37
N ILE A 166 9.32 -5.46 -9.99
CA ILE A 166 10.36 -4.49 -9.59
C ILE A 166 11.18 -4.03 -10.80
N THR A 167 11.57 -2.76 -10.81
CA THR A 167 12.42 -2.17 -11.87
C THR A 167 13.90 -2.32 -11.50
N LEU A 168 14.69 -2.95 -12.35
CA LEU A 168 16.11 -3.20 -12.13
C LEU A 168 17.01 -2.14 -12.80
N GLY A 169 16.59 -1.59 -13.94
CA GLY A 169 17.35 -0.53 -14.60
C GLY A 169 16.77 -0.09 -15.95
N PRO A 170 17.07 1.14 -16.40
CA PRO A 170 16.55 1.68 -17.65
C PRO A 170 17.28 1.11 -18.87
N LEU A 171 16.53 0.99 -19.97
CA LEU A 171 17.00 0.55 -21.28
C LEU A 171 16.59 1.55 -22.39
N THR A 172 17.49 1.77 -23.33
CA THR A 172 17.28 2.59 -24.54
C THR A 172 17.58 1.79 -25.80
N ASP A 173 17.19 2.31 -26.97
CA ASP A 173 17.38 1.65 -28.27
C ASP A 173 16.86 0.21 -28.27
N ILE A 174 15.69 -0.03 -27.66
CA ILE A 174 15.11 -1.36 -27.54
C ILE A 174 14.61 -1.81 -28.91
N THR A 175 15.13 -2.94 -29.37
CA THR A 175 14.67 -3.69 -30.53
C THR A 175 14.09 -5.01 -30.03
N VAL A 176 12.81 -5.25 -30.33
CA VAL A 176 12.09 -6.49 -30.01
C VAL A 176 11.84 -7.24 -31.29
N SER A 177 12.23 -8.50 -31.34
CA SER A 177 11.99 -9.39 -32.46
C SER A 177 11.48 -10.76 -32.01
N GLN A 178 10.80 -11.47 -32.91
CA GLN A 178 10.39 -12.85 -32.70
C GLN A 178 11.19 -13.77 -33.61
N LEU A 179 11.80 -14.79 -33.01
CA LEU A 179 12.49 -15.85 -33.71
C LEU A 179 11.50 -16.99 -34.01
N PHE A 180 11.46 -17.43 -35.27
CA PHE A 180 10.66 -18.59 -35.63
C PHE A 180 11.36 -19.89 -35.27
N PRO A 181 10.69 -20.81 -34.54
CA PRO A 181 11.23 -22.13 -34.32
C PRO A 181 11.14 -22.95 -35.63
N PRO A 182 12.02 -23.95 -35.82
CA PRO A 182 11.92 -24.90 -36.93
C PRO A 182 10.49 -25.50 -37.01
N PRO A 183 9.92 -25.72 -38.22
CA PRO A 183 10.56 -25.73 -39.54
C PRO A 183 10.59 -24.36 -40.26
N ALA A 184 10.02 -23.30 -39.68
CA ALA A 184 10.13 -21.95 -40.23
C ALA A 184 11.46 -21.32 -39.79
N ILE A 185 12.20 -20.74 -40.72
CA ILE A 185 13.46 -20.04 -40.44
C ILE A 185 13.24 -18.55 -40.72
N GLY A 186 13.45 -17.71 -39.72
CA GLY A 186 13.37 -16.26 -39.88
C GLY A 186 13.20 -15.51 -38.56
N GLU A 187 13.24 -14.20 -38.67
CA GLU A 187 13.05 -13.26 -37.57
C GLU A 187 12.07 -12.17 -38.03
N ILE A 188 11.13 -11.79 -37.17
CA ILE A 188 10.25 -10.64 -37.41
C ILE A 188 10.55 -9.56 -36.41
N LEU A 189 10.78 -8.35 -36.91
CA LEU A 189 10.86 -7.14 -36.10
C LEU A 189 9.47 -6.74 -35.60
N LEU A 190 9.33 -6.61 -34.28
CA LEU A 190 8.06 -6.28 -33.63
C LEU A 190 8.05 -4.83 -33.12
N ILE A 191 9.14 -4.42 -32.46
CA ILE A 191 9.35 -3.05 -31.97
C ILE A 191 10.75 -2.60 -32.33
N ASN A 192 10.91 -1.36 -32.76
CA ASN A 192 12.22 -0.73 -32.92
C ASN A 192 12.29 0.64 -32.23
N ASN A 193 13.51 1.05 -31.87
CA ASN A 193 13.80 2.32 -31.18
C ASN A 193 12.92 2.51 -29.93
N GLY A 194 12.72 1.44 -29.17
CA GLY A 194 11.93 1.51 -27.95
C GLY A 194 12.72 2.01 -26.75
N SER A 195 12.00 2.37 -25.70
CA SER A 195 12.56 2.66 -24.38
C SER A 195 11.74 1.98 -23.31
N GLY A 196 12.36 1.69 -22.18
CA GLY A 196 11.72 0.92 -21.13
C GLY A 196 12.71 0.51 -20.05
N ASN A 197 12.40 -0.57 -19.33
CA ASN A 197 13.18 -1.01 -18.19
C ASN A 197 13.35 -2.53 -18.15
N VAL A 198 14.47 -2.98 -17.59
CA VAL A 198 14.59 -4.36 -17.10
C VAL A 198 13.72 -4.48 -15.85
N ILE A 199 12.92 -5.53 -15.80
CA ILE A 199 12.01 -5.82 -14.70
C ILE A 199 12.24 -7.24 -14.17
N ALA A 200 11.85 -7.48 -12.92
CA ALA A 200 11.74 -8.82 -12.36
C ALA A 200 10.45 -8.94 -11.56
N THR A 201 9.88 -10.14 -11.46
CA THR A 201 8.68 -10.36 -10.65
C THR A 201 8.95 -10.00 -9.19
N ARG A 202 8.06 -9.20 -8.61
CA ARG A 202 8.17 -8.79 -7.21
C ARG A 202 7.90 -9.95 -6.25
N THR A 203 7.09 -10.90 -6.69
CA THR A 203 6.69 -12.08 -5.92
C THR A 203 6.87 -13.35 -6.76
N GLY A 204 7.03 -14.50 -6.09
CA GLY A 204 7.33 -15.78 -6.73
C GLY A 204 8.82 -16.12 -6.72
N THR A 205 9.16 -17.35 -6.32
CA THR A 205 10.48 -17.94 -6.52
C THR A 205 10.32 -19.17 -7.42
N PRO A 206 11.13 -19.29 -8.49
CA PRO A 206 12.15 -18.36 -8.96
C PRO A 206 11.56 -17.05 -9.48
N HIS A 207 12.32 -15.95 -9.34
CA HIS A 207 11.91 -14.65 -9.90
C HIS A 207 11.98 -14.71 -11.42
N GLU A 208 10.91 -14.37 -12.13
CA GLU A 208 10.95 -14.22 -13.57
C GLU A 208 11.56 -12.87 -13.92
N MET A 209 12.56 -12.86 -14.79
CA MET A 209 13.17 -11.64 -15.30
C MET A 209 12.62 -11.31 -16.68
N GLY A 210 12.57 -10.02 -16.99
CA GLY A 210 12.01 -9.57 -18.24
C GLY A 210 12.27 -8.12 -18.55
N ILE A 211 11.54 -7.62 -19.53
CA ILE A 211 11.68 -6.26 -20.05
C ILE A 211 10.28 -5.67 -20.22
N GLU A 212 10.12 -4.47 -19.67
CA GLU A 212 9.00 -3.57 -19.93
C GLU A 212 9.42 -2.62 -21.05
N VAL A 213 8.60 -2.51 -22.10
CA VAL A 213 8.81 -1.58 -23.22
C VAL A 213 7.67 -0.58 -23.24
N THR A 214 7.96 0.67 -22.88
CA THR A 214 6.97 1.73 -22.76
C THR A 214 6.70 2.42 -24.10
N ASN A 215 7.74 2.65 -24.90
CA ASN A 215 7.67 3.35 -26.18
C ASN A 215 8.36 2.56 -27.30
N GLY A 216 8.14 2.98 -28.56
CA GLY A 216 8.84 2.49 -29.74
C GLY A 216 7.94 2.37 -30.98
N ASN A 217 8.56 2.24 -32.15
CA ASN A 217 7.85 2.04 -33.40
C ASN A 217 7.45 0.56 -33.51
N ARG A 218 6.14 0.27 -33.54
CA ARG A 218 5.60 -1.09 -33.66
C ARG A 218 5.39 -1.46 -35.12
N PHE A 219 6.01 -2.55 -35.56
CA PHE A 219 5.95 -3.02 -36.95
C PHE A 219 5.07 -4.26 -37.14
N GLY A 220 4.66 -4.92 -36.03
CA GLY A 220 3.83 -6.11 -36.05
C GLY A 220 2.75 -6.13 -34.96
N THR A 221 1.84 -7.10 -35.04
CA THR A 221 0.82 -7.32 -34.00
C THR A 221 1.41 -8.12 -32.85
N LEU A 222 1.53 -7.51 -31.68
CA LEU A 222 1.86 -8.22 -30.44
C LEU A 222 0.62 -8.91 -29.88
N LYS A 223 0.79 -10.15 -29.42
CA LYS A 223 -0.25 -10.92 -28.73
C LYS A 223 0.34 -11.51 -27.45
N ALA A 224 -0.47 -11.50 -26.39
CA ALA A 224 -0.13 -12.24 -25.17
C ALA A 224 0.08 -13.72 -25.51
N GLY A 225 1.10 -14.33 -24.89
CA GLY A 225 1.52 -15.71 -25.12
C GLY A 225 2.50 -15.92 -26.28
N MET A 226 2.89 -14.87 -27.03
CA MET A 226 3.93 -15.00 -28.07
C MET A 226 5.27 -15.39 -27.45
N LYS A 227 5.89 -16.46 -27.94
CA LYS A 227 7.16 -17.01 -27.46
C LYS A 227 8.31 -16.74 -28.42
N ASN A 228 9.52 -17.08 -27.97
CA ASN A 228 10.78 -16.91 -28.69
C ASN A 228 11.06 -15.45 -29.04
N ILE A 229 10.70 -14.55 -28.12
CA ILE A 229 11.01 -13.14 -28.25
C ILE A 229 12.48 -12.93 -27.88
N MET A 230 13.17 -12.19 -28.74
CA MET A 230 14.52 -11.69 -28.56
C MET A 230 14.45 -10.18 -28.39
N ILE A 231 15.14 -9.67 -27.39
CA ILE A 231 15.23 -8.23 -27.15
C ILE A 231 16.70 -7.84 -27.08
N THR A 232 17.04 -6.82 -27.86
CA THR A 232 18.34 -6.15 -27.79
C THR A 232 18.12 -4.69 -27.40
N ALA A 233 18.95 -4.16 -26.52
CA ALA A 233 18.85 -2.80 -26.03
C ALA A 233 20.24 -2.27 -25.64
N LYS A 234 20.31 -1.00 -25.25
CA LYS A 234 21.47 -0.41 -24.58
C LYS A 234 21.13 -0.12 -23.12
N ASN A 235 22.07 -0.45 -22.24
CA ASN A 235 21.98 -0.08 -20.83
C ASN A 235 22.36 1.40 -20.61
N LYS A 236 22.29 1.87 -19.37
CA LYS A 236 22.68 3.24 -18.98
C LYS A 236 24.13 3.61 -19.36
N GLU A 237 25.02 2.63 -19.47
CA GLU A 237 26.42 2.80 -19.87
C GLU A 237 26.62 2.74 -21.39
N GLY A 238 25.55 2.59 -22.18
CA GLY A 238 25.59 2.44 -23.63
C GLY A 238 26.04 1.05 -24.12
N LYS A 239 26.22 0.08 -23.21
CA LYS A 239 26.59 -1.29 -23.55
C LYS A 239 25.36 -2.06 -24.04
N THR A 240 25.58 -2.90 -25.05
CA THR A 240 24.55 -3.78 -25.59
C THR A 240 24.11 -4.80 -24.54
N PHE A 241 22.80 -4.88 -24.33
CA PHE A 241 22.11 -5.84 -23.50
C PHE A 241 21.21 -6.68 -24.40
N THR A 242 21.29 -8.01 -24.29
CA THR A 242 20.49 -8.93 -25.10
C THR A 242 19.86 -9.98 -24.21
N MET A 243 18.56 -10.22 -24.40
CA MET A 243 17.78 -11.22 -23.67
C MET A 243 16.88 -11.97 -24.63
N GLY A 244 16.99 -13.30 -24.66
CA GLY A 244 16.24 -14.18 -25.55
C GLY A 244 15.29 -15.11 -24.82
N ASN A 245 14.53 -15.89 -25.58
CA ASN A 245 13.55 -16.86 -25.08
C ASN A 245 12.46 -16.24 -24.18
N LEU A 246 12.11 -14.99 -24.45
CA LEU A 246 11.07 -14.27 -23.73
C LEU A 246 9.68 -14.62 -24.27
N THR A 247 8.68 -14.48 -23.40
CA THR A 247 7.26 -14.59 -23.71
C THR A 247 6.59 -13.24 -23.51
N CYS A 248 5.80 -12.80 -24.49
CA CYS A 248 4.98 -11.60 -24.36
C CYS A 248 3.81 -11.89 -23.39
N VAL A 249 3.81 -11.24 -22.23
CA VAL A 249 2.76 -11.39 -21.22
C VAL A 249 1.65 -10.36 -21.45
N SER A 250 2.05 -9.13 -21.76
CA SER A 250 1.10 -8.06 -22.11
C SER A 250 1.53 -7.36 -23.40
N PRO A 251 0.67 -7.30 -24.43
CA PRO A 251 0.95 -6.54 -25.65
C PRO A 251 0.56 -5.05 -25.55
N SER A 252 0.09 -4.59 -24.38
CA SER A 252 -0.38 -3.22 -24.14
C SER A 252 0.74 -2.17 -24.22
N GLU A 253 0.44 -0.92 -23.87
CA GLU A 253 1.42 0.13 -23.59
C GLU A 253 1.40 0.38 -22.06
N PRO A 254 2.39 -0.08 -21.29
CA PRO A 254 3.64 -0.72 -21.71
C PRO A 254 3.47 -2.19 -22.12
N ALA A 255 4.36 -2.67 -23.00
CA ALA A 255 4.44 -4.07 -23.40
C ALA A 255 5.37 -4.83 -22.45
N LEU A 256 4.97 -6.02 -22.02
CA LEU A 256 5.69 -6.82 -21.02
C LEU A 256 6.17 -8.13 -21.63
N PHE A 257 7.45 -8.43 -21.44
CA PHE A 257 8.09 -9.65 -21.91
C PHE A 257 8.83 -10.30 -20.75
N LEU A 258 8.47 -11.54 -20.38
CA LEU A 258 9.07 -12.27 -19.25
C LEU A 258 9.68 -13.59 -19.71
N GLN A 259 10.72 -14.04 -19.00
CA GLN A 259 11.29 -15.37 -19.15
C GLN A 259 10.66 -16.30 -18.11
N GLU A 260 9.79 -17.21 -18.57
CA GLU A 260 9.29 -18.31 -17.73
C GLU A 260 10.46 -19.27 -17.41
N PHE A 261 10.74 -19.48 -16.12
CA PHE A 261 11.63 -20.55 -15.69
C PHE A 261 10.89 -21.88 -15.81
N ARG A 262 11.29 -22.72 -16.77
CA ARG A 262 10.85 -24.12 -16.82
C ARG A 262 11.74 -24.96 -15.91
N PHE A 263 11.14 -25.59 -14.91
CA PHE A 263 11.71 -26.74 -14.21
C PHE A 263 11.38 -28.03 -14.96
#